data_AF-A0A167RAJ2-F1
#
_entry.id   AF-A0A167RAJ2-F1
#
_cell.length_a   1.000
_cell.length_b   1.000
_cell.length_c   1.000
_cell.angle_alpha   90.00
_cell.angle_beta   90.00
_cell.angle_gamma   90.00
#
_symmetry.space_group_name_H-M   'P 1'
#
loop_
_entity.id
_entity.type
_entity.pdbx_description
1 polymer ?
#
loop_
_entity_poly.entity_id
_entity_poly.type
_entity_poly.pdbx_seq_one_letter_code
_entity_poly.pdbx_strand_id
1 'polypeptide(L)'
;MATLNVVGACRSGFSLLLSSCLYKTFIRPKFEYGLAILPLKRTDTIQLEKIQDKCLRMIVGGHRTLSTTVLKHICHLPSMSFRADVLITKFCICTHYLPSGCLLSLLHHHHSQSSSLVTLRHNTLLQSIPIDLNVHSGKALKHHFETFRQFKTDQLQLSSNQVLFLACHPLLEVDPILFLSATRVERSRLVRWKMGWLPGTPKDCPCGTDHTSRRHLAVCSLVPAHLLACLPIPSDQNYNSIDFAITALPNSSQAPCPSYWVALLTILWHFDKLCNSDGDYTHETHFGTLWAGLS
;
A
#
# COMPACT_ATOMS: atom_id res chain seq x y z
N MET A 1 14.42 -18.80 4.78
CA MET A 1 13.43 -18.89 5.88
C MET A 1 14.01 -18.59 7.27
N ALA A 2 15.33 -18.62 7.49
CA ALA A 2 15.95 -18.41 8.80
C ALA A 2 16.23 -16.94 9.20
N THR A 3 16.29 -15.99 8.26
CA THR A 3 16.87 -14.66 8.53
C THR A 3 15.98 -13.69 9.32
N LEU A 4 14.67 -13.88 9.38
CA LEU A 4 13.75 -12.99 10.15
C LEU A 4 13.62 -13.39 11.62
N ASN A 5 13.65 -14.70 11.92
CA ASN A 5 13.61 -15.18 13.30
C ASN A 5 14.88 -14.78 14.07
N VAL A 6 16.03 -14.68 13.39
CA VAL A 6 17.31 -14.22 13.98
C VAL A 6 17.24 -12.76 14.45
N VAL A 7 16.29 -11.96 13.93
CA VAL A 7 16.10 -10.54 14.32
C VAL A 7 14.87 -10.37 15.24
N GLY A 8 14.29 -11.45 15.76
CA GLY A 8 13.12 -11.38 16.65
C GLY A 8 11.82 -10.92 15.97
N ALA A 9 11.76 -10.92 14.63
CA ALA A 9 10.57 -10.52 13.88
C ALA A 9 9.62 -11.71 13.70
N CYS A 10 8.54 -11.75 14.47
CA CYS A 10 7.52 -12.78 14.40
C CYS A 10 6.70 -12.65 13.10
N ARG A 11 6.87 -13.58 12.13
CA ARG A 11 6.11 -13.63 10.84
C ARG A 11 4.58 -13.58 11.02
N SER A 12 4.11 -13.96 12.21
CA SER A 12 2.70 -14.12 12.56
C SER A 12 2.27 -13.28 13.78
N GLY A 13 3.16 -12.46 14.36
CA GLY A 13 2.86 -11.76 15.62
C GLY A 13 2.29 -10.35 15.44
N PHE A 14 2.68 -9.66 14.37
CA PHE A 14 2.24 -8.28 14.13
C PHE A 14 1.24 -8.20 12.97
N SER A 15 0.31 -7.25 13.08
CA SER A 15 -0.57 -6.91 11.95
C SER A 15 0.26 -6.37 10.78
N LEU A 16 -0.30 -6.43 9.57
CA LEU A 16 0.37 -5.89 8.38
C LEU A 16 0.65 -4.39 8.54
N LEU A 17 -0.31 -3.65 9.11
CA LEU A 17 -0.14 -2.23 9.40
C LEU A 17 1.01 -1.98 10.37
N LEU A 18 1.06 -2.71 11.49
CA LEU A 18 2.14 -2.55 12.45
C LEU A 18 3.49 -2.92 11.84
N SER A 19 3.54 -3.99 11.04
CA SER A 19 4.78 -4.41 10.38
C SER A 19 5.27 -3.39 9.36
N SER A 20 4.36 -2.76 8.60
CA SER A 20 4.72 -1.69 7.67
C SER A 20 5.18 -0.42 8.38
N CYS A 21 4.59 -0.09 9.54
CA CYS A 21 5.07 0.95 10.45
C CYS A 21 6.48 0.64 10.98
N LEU A 22 6.74 -0.58 11.46
CA LEU A 22 8.07 -0.99 11.94
C LEU A 22 9.12 -0.88 10.83
N TYR A 23 8.78 -1.31 9.61
CA TYR A 23 9.65 -1.12 8.44
C TYR A 23 9.95 0.36 8.20
N LYS A 24 8.91 1.21 8.20
CA LYS A 24 9.03 2.66 7.98
C LYS A 24 9.89 3.33 9.05
N THR A 25 9.80 2.88 10.29
CA THR A 25 10.47 3.49 11.44
C THR A 25 11.91 3.02 11.63
N PHE A 26 12.21 1.74 11.41
CA PHE A 26 13.52 1.17 11.78
C PHE A 26 14.37 0.70 10.60
N ILE A 27 13.75 0.19 9.54
CA ILE A 27 14.49 -0.42 8.42
C ILE A 27 14.73 0.61 7.32
N ARG A 28 13.68 1.31 6.88
CA ARG A 28 13.75 2.28 5.79
C ARG A 28 14.75 3.42 6.04
N PRO A 29 14.91 3.97 7.25
CA PRO A 29 15.91 5.01 7.50
C PRO A 29 17.35 4.58 7.19
N LYS A 30 17.67 3.28 7.29
CA LYS A 30 18.99 2.76 6.92
C LYS A 30 19.24 2.88 5.41
N PHE A 31 18.20 2.76 4.59
CA PHE A 31 18.28 2.95 3.14
C PHE A 31 18.27 4.43 2.75
N GLU A 32 17.65 5.26 3.59
CA GLU A 32 17.53 6.70 3.38
C GLU A 32 18.80 7.48 3.77
N TYR A 33 19.71 6.84 4.50
CA TYR A 33 20.97 7.45 4.90
C TYR A 33 21.77 7.92 3.68
N GLY A 34 22.06 9.21 3.63
CA GLY A 34 22.82 9.84 2.53
C GLY A 34 22.02 10.13 1.25
N LEU A 35 20.76 9.68 1.12
CA LEU A 35 19.97 9.92 -0.10
C LEU A 35 19.70 11.40 -0.38
N ALA A 36 19.71 12.23 0.66
CA ALA A 36 19.46 13.66 0.54
C ALA A 36 20.56 14.43 -0.22
N ILE A 37 21.79 13.89 -0.23
CA ILE A 37 22.99 14.57 -0.75
C ILE A 37 23.62 13.85 -1.94
N LEU A 38 23.17 12.63 -2.25
CA LEU A 38 23.70 11.80 -3.31
C LEU A 38 22.80 11.86 -4.55
N PRO A 39 23.31 12.28 -5.72
CA PRO A 39 22.59 12.12 -6.97
C PRO A 39 22.52 10.62 -7.32
N LEU A 40 21.34 10.01 -7.13
CA LEU A 40 21.14 8.60 -7.43
C LEU A 40 21.19 8.35 -8.94
N LYS A 41 22.02 7.40 -9.36
CA LYS A 41 21.92 6.86 -10.72
C LYS A 41 20.69 5.97 -10.82
N ARG A 42 20.19 5.78 -12.04
CA ARG A 42 19.07 4.88 -12.31
C ARG A 42 19.30 3.46 -11.78
N THR A 43 20.54 2.97 -11.87
CA THR A 43 20.94 1.66 -11.33
C THR A 43 20.75 1.58 -9.82
N ASP A 44 21.13 2.63 -9.10
CA ASP A 44 21.08 2.68 -7.64
C ASP A 44 19.62 2.72 -7.17
N THR A 45 18.79 3.53 -7.83
CA THR A 45 17.35 3.58 -7.59
C THR A 45 16.71 2.20 -7.79
N ILE A 46 17.05 1.48 -8.87
CA ILE A 46 16.54 0.13 -9.11
C ILE A 46 16.96 -0.84 -8.00
N GLN A 47 18.20 -0.75 -7.51
CA GLN A 47 18.66 -1.61 -6.41
C GLN A 47 17.96 -1.28 -5.09
N LEU A 48 17.78 0.00 -4.78
CA LEU A 48 17.03 0.44 -3.60
C LEU A 48 15.57 -0.04 -3.64
N GLU A 49 14.91 0.07 -4.79
CA GLU A 49 13.55 -0.47 -4.97
C GLU A 49 13.51 -1.98 -4.76
N LYS A 50 14.48 -2.73 -5.32
CA LYS A 50 14.58 -4.19 -5.13
C LYS A 50 14.76 -4.56 -3.66
N ILE A 51 15.57 -3.82 -2.92
CA ILE A 51 15.80 -4.05 -1.48
C ILE A 51 14.51 -3.76 -0.70
N GLN A 52 13.85 -2.62 -0.95
CA GLN A 52 12.54 -2.32 -0.36
C GLN A 52 11.54 -3.44 -0.65
N ASP A 53 11.42 -3.85 -1.91
CA ASP A 53 10.49 -4.90 -2.34
C ASP A 53 10.76 -6.23 -1.64
N LYS A 54 12.04 -6.58 -1.45
CA LYS A 54 12.44 -7.78 -0.70
C LYS A 54 12.00 -7.68 0.76
N CYS A 55 12.21 -6.54 1.43
CA CYS A 55 11.75 -6.32 2.80
C CYS A 55 10.22 -6.43 2.90
N LEU A 56 9.48 -5.84 1.98
CA LEU A 56 8.02 -5.88 1.99
C LEU A 56 7.48 -7.31 1.79
N ARG A 57 8.07 -8.08 0.88
CA ARG A 57 7.74 -9.51 0.71
C ARG A 57 8.03 -10.33 1.96
N MET A 58 9.13 -10.02 2.66
CA MET A 58 9.51 -10.68 3.90
C MET A 58 8.50 -10.42 5.02
N ILE A 59 7.98 -9.19 5.14
CA ILE A 59 6.95 -8.82 6.12
C ILE A 59 5.70 -9.69 5.97
N VAL A 60 5.20 -9.84 4.75
CA VAL A 60 3.98 -10.63 4.48
C VAL A 60 4.26 -12.12 4.31
N GLY A 61 5.53 -12.53 4.33
CA GLY A 61 5.93 -13.90 4.02
C GLY A 61 5.53 -14.36 2.61
N GLY A 62 5.47 -13.43 1.65
CA GLY A 62 4.98 -13.65 0.30
C GLY A 62 6.04 -14.22 -0.65
N HIS A 63 5.59 -14.70 -1.81
CA HIS A 63 6.46 -15.28 -2.84
C HIS A 63 7.36 -14.25 -3.53
N ARG A 64 8.42 -14.72 -4.21
CA ARG A 64 9.36 -13.86 -4.98
C ARG A 64 8.73 -13.10 -6.15
N THR A 65 7.50 -13.44 -6.57
CA THR A 65 6.75 -12.79 -7.65
C THR A 65 5.55 -11.96 -7.18
N LEU A 66 5.31 -11.89 -5.87
CA LEU A 66 4.37 -10.96 -5.24
C LEU A 66 4.38 -9.55 -5.85
N SER A 67 3.21 -8.95 -6.09
CA SER A 67 3.15 -7.51 -6.37
C SER A 67 3.49 -6.73 -5.11
N THR A 68 4.54 -5.91 -5.16
CA THR A 68 4.88 -4.96 -4.10
C THR A 68 4.21 -3.60 -4.33
N THR A 69 3.70 -3.32 -5.53
CA THR A 69 2.95 -2.11 -5.84
C THR A 69 1.67 -2.03 -5.02
N VAL A 70 0.86 -3.10 -5.03
CA VAL A 70 -0.37 -3.18 -4.23
C VAL A 70 -0.04 -3.08 -2.74
N LEU A 71 1.02 -3.75 -2.29
CA LEU A 71 1.47 -3.72 -0.91
C LEU A 71 1.90 -2.31 -0.47
N LYS A 72 2.64 -1.60 -1.33
CA LYS A 72 3.02 -0.21 -1.13
C LYS A 72 1.78 0.69 -1.06
N HIS A 73 0.80 0.45 -1.92
CA HIS A 73 -0.45 1.19 -1.94
C HIS A 73 -1.24 1.01 -0.64
N ILE A 74 -1.60 -0.22 -0.28
CA ILE A 74 -2.46 -0.48 0.89
C ILE A 74 -1.82 -0.06 2.21
N CYS A 75 -0.48 -0.12 2.31
CA CYS A 75 0.24 0.30 3.51
C CYS A 75 0.64 1.79 3.51
N HIS A 76 0.21 2.58 2.52
CA HIS A 76 0.64 3.95 2.33
C HIS A 76 2.18 4.11 2.33
N LEU A 77 2.90 3.19 1.68
CA LEU A 77 4.35 3.23 1.56
C LEU A 77 4.78 3.82 0.20
N PRO A 78 5.54 4.92 0.18
CA PRO A 78 6.13 5.41 -1.06
C PRO A 78 7.24 4.49 -1.56
N SER A 79 7.57 4.63 -2.85
CA SER A 79 8.76 4.06 -3.47
C SER A 79 10.05 4.71 -2.91
N MET A 80 11.19 4.02 -2.98
CA MET A 80 12.49 4.59 -2.63
C MET A 80 12.87 5.76 -3.54
N SER A 81 12.48 5.74 -4.81
CA SER A 81 12.67 6.88 -5.72
C SER A 81 11.98 8.14 -5.21
N PHE A 82 10.71 8.02 -4.83
CA PHE A 82 9.95 9.14 -4.27
C PHE A 82 10.49 9.58 -2.91
N ARG A 83 10.97 8.63 -2.08
CA ARG A 83 11.64 8.97 -0.82
C ARG A 83 12.91 9.78 -1.03
N ALA A 84 13.73 9.40 -2.01
CA ALA A 84 14.91 10.17 -2.40
C ALA A 84 14.51 11.59 -2.84
N ASP A 85 13.47 11.71 -3.67
CA ASP A 85 12.97 13.02 -4.12
C ASP A 85 12.57 13.93 -2.95
N VAL A 86 11.81 13.39 -1.99
CA VAL A 86 11.42 14.11 -0.77
C VAL A 86 12.63 14.54 0.07
N LEU A 87 13.61 13.66 0.24
CA LEU A 87 14.80 13.95 1.04
C LEU A 87 15.70 15.00 0.39
N ILE A 88 15.94 14.88 -0.92
CA ILE A 88 16.68 15.85 -1.71
C ILE A 88 15.98 17.21 -1.67
N THR A 89 14.66 17.22 -1.89
CA THR A 89 13.86 18.46 -1.86
C THR A 89 13.96 19.15 -0.50
N LYS A 90 13.80 18.42 0.60
CA LYS A 90 13.96 18.96 1.96
C LYS A 90 15.36 19.52 2.18
N PHE A 91 16.39 18.80 1.75
CA PHE A 91 17.77 19.25 1.87
C PHE A 91 18.00 20.53 1.07
N CYS A 92 17.59 20.59 -0.20
CA CYS A 92 17.73 21.79 -1.03
C CYS A 92 17.03 23.00 -0.42
N ILE A 93 15.80 22.85 0.09
CA ILE A 93 15.10 23.92 0.82
C ILE A 93 15.96 24.36 2.01
N CYS A 94 16.39 23.44 2.87
CA CYS A 94 17.24 23.78 4.01
C CYS A 94 18.53 24.50 3.58
N THR A 95 19.20 24.07 2.50
CA THR A 95 20.44 24.69 2.03
C THR A 95 20.26 26.14 1.59
N HIS A 96 19.09 26.50 1.04
CA HIS A 96 18.81 27.85 0.57
C HIS A 96 18.65 28.86 1.73
N TYR A 97 18.22 28.40 2.90
CA TYR A 97 17.97 29.24 4.07
C TYR A 97 19.05 29.11 5.15
N LEU A 98 20.17 28.45 4.86
CA LEU A 98 21.30 28.39 5.80
C LEU A 98 21.95 29.78 5.95
N PRO A 99 22.41 30.14 7.17
CA PRO A 99 23.23 31.32 7.36
C PRO A 99 24.47 31.33 6.46
N SER A 100 24.90 32.51 6.02
CA SER A 100 26.08 32.68 5.13
C SER A 100 27.38 32.17 5.75
N GLY A 101 27.48 32.17 7.09
CA GLY A 101 28.65 31.66 7.82
C GLY A 101 28.69 30.14 8.00
N CYS A 102 27.66 29.40 7.60
CA CYS A 102 27.69 27.94 7.68
C CYS A 102 28.67 27.35 6.67
N LEU A 103 29.38 26.29 7.05
CA LEU A 103 30.36 25.62 6.19
C LEU A 103 29.79 25.27 4.81
N LEU A 104 28.55 24.77 4.75
CA LEU A 104 27.92 24.41 3.48
C LEU A 104 27.67 25.64 2.57
N SER A 105 27.29 26.78 3.15
CA SER A 105 27.10 28.04 2.43
C SER A 105 28.43 28.55 1.88
N LEU A 106 29.49 28.49 2.69
CA LEU A 106 30.86 28.86 2.28
C LEU A 106 31.37 27.94 1.16
N LEU A 107 31.22 26.63 1.31
CA LEU A 107 31.62 25.65 0.29
C LEU A 107 30.85 25.84 -1.02
N HIS A 108 29.55 26.13 -0.97
CA HIS A 108 28.76 26.37 -2.18
C HIS A 108 29.21 27.63 -2.91
N HIS A 109 29.56 28.69 -2.17
CA HIS A 109 30.04 29.95 -2.74
C HIS A 109 31.39 29.79 -3.45
N HIS A 110 32.33 29.03 -2.85
CA HIS A 110 33.69 28.88 -3.37
C HIS A 110 33.87 27.72 -4.38
N HIS A 111 33.01 26.70 -4.36
CA HIS A 111 33.16 25.49 -5.17
C HIS A 111 31.87 25.11 -5.93
N SER A 112 31.25 26.09 -6.59
CA SER A 112 29.99 25.89 -7.33
C SER A 112 30.09 24.83 -8.44
N GLN A 113 31.24 24.72 -9.13
CA GLN A 113 31.44 23.77 -10.23
C GLN A 113 31.69 22.31 -9.81
N SER A 114 32.21 22.08 -8.60
CA SER A 114 32.45 20.73 -8.06
C SER A 114 31.26 20.21 -7.26
N SER A 115 30.18 20.97 -7.20
CA SER A 115 29.06 20.71 -6.31
C SER A 115 28.02 19.78 -6.94
N SER A 116 27.77 18.63 -6.30
CA SER A 116 26.63 17.77 -6.63
C SER A 116 25.28 18.46 -6.43
N LEU A 117 25.25 19.60 -5.72
CA LEU A 117 24.05 20.40 -5.47
C LEU A 117 23.36 20.86 -6.76
N VAL A 118 24.13 21.13 -7.83
CA VAL A 118 23.56 21.50 -9.13
C VAL A 118 22.74 20.35 -9.70
N THR A 119 23.23 19.12 -9.59
CA THR A 119 22.51 17.91 -10.01
C THR A 119 21.25 17.70 -9.17
N LEU A 120 21.31 17.94 -7.86
CA LEU A 120 20.16 17.80 -6.95
C LEU A 120 19.00 18.76 -7.28
N ARG A 121 19.29 19.94 -7.87
CA ARG A 121 18.24 20.90 -8.31
C ARG A 121 17.38 20.40 -9.47
N HIS A 122 17.79 19.33 -10.16
CA HIS A 122 17.00 18.71 -11.23
C HIS A 122 15.87 17.81 -10.67
N ASN A 123 15.66 17.82 -9.35
CA ASN A 123 14.60 17.04 -8.73
C ASN A 123 13.21 17.53 -9.17
N THR A 124 12.42 16.65 -9.80
CA THR A 124 11.07 16.97 -10.26
C THR A 124 10.12 17.43 -9.16
N LEU A 125 10.27 16.90 -7.93
CA LEU A 125 9.45 17.30 -6.80
C LEU A 125 9.82 18.72 -6.33
N LEU A 126 11.12 19.05 -6.28
CA LEU A 126 11.57 20.39 -5.94
C LEU A 126 11.07 21.43 -6.95
N GLN A 127 11.15 21.12 -8.25
CA GLN A 127 10.67 22.00 -9.32
C GLN A 127 9.15 22.18 -9.33
N SER A 128 8.41 21.24 -8.74
CA SER A 128 6.95 21.33 -8.63
C SER A 128 6.46 22.24 -7.50
N ILE A 129 7.34 22.73 -6.63
CA ILE A 129 6.94 23.57 -5.49
C ILE A 129 6.48 24.95 -5.98
N PRO A 130 5.25 25.36 -5.67
CA PRO A 130 4.76 26.71 -5.99
C PRO A 130 5.57 27.79 -5.27
N ILE A 131 5.77 28.94 -5.94
CA ILE A 131 6.53 30.08 -5.40
C ILE A 131 5.88 30.65 -4.13
N ASP A 132 4.55 30.61 -4.07
CA ASP A 132 3.72 31.09 -2.96
C ASP A 132 3.60 30.09 -1.80
N LEU A 133 4.09 28.85 -1.96
CA LEU A 133 4.01 27.86 -0.90
C LEU A 133 4.93 28.25 0.26
N ASN A 134 4.37 28.32 1.47
CA ASN A 134 5.16 28.50 2.67
C ASN A 134 5.99 27.23 2.97
N VAL A 135 7.21 27.18 2.45
CA VAL A 135 8.17 26.08 2.63
C VAL A 135 8.64 25.90 4.09
N HIS A 136 8.45 26.90 4.95
CA HIS A 136 8.74 26.81 6.38
C HIS A 136 7.62 26.12 7.16
N SER A 137 6.41 26.08 6.60
CA SER A 137 5.31 25.31 7.18
C SER A 137 5.49 23.84 6.84
N GLY A 138 5.95 23.06 7.83
CA GLY A 138 6.09 21.61 7.69
C GLY A 138 4.78 20.91 7.29
N LYS A 139 3.62 21.47 7.66
CA LYS A 139 2.30 20.98 7.24
C LYS A 139 2.04 21.24 5.76
N ALA A 140 2.27 22.46 5.28
CA ALA A 140 2.05 22.82 3.87
C ALA A 140 2.97 22.01 2.95
N LEU A 141 4.25 21.88 3.32
CA LEU A 141 5.22 21.09 2.56
C LEU A 141 4.86 19.59 2.54
N LYS A 142 4.42 19.04 3.68
CA LYS A 142 3.95 17.65 3.76
C LYS A 142 2.75 17.43 2.84
N HIS A 143 1.76 18.33 2.90
CA HIS A 143 0.57 18.25 2.04
C HIS A 143 0.96 18.30 0.55
N HIS A 144 1.85 19.21 0.16
CA HIS A 144 2.36 19.28 -1.22
C HIS A 144 3.00 17.96 -1.67
N PHE A 145 3.82 17.33 -0.82
CA PHE A 145 4.42 16.04 -1.14
C PHE A 145 3.38 14.92 -1.29
N GLU A 146 2.34 14.93 -0.46
CA GLU A 146 1.24 13.96 -0.53
C GLU A 146 0.43 14.16 -1.82
N THR A 147 0.07 15.40 -2.17
CA THR A 147 -0.63 15.73 -3.43
C THR A 147 0.20 15.35 -4.66
N PHE A 148 1.49 15.66 -4.67
CA PHE A 148 2.36 15.31 -5.79
C PHE A 148 2.54 13.79 -5.95
N ARG A 149 2.56 13.06 -4.83
CA ARG A 149 2.57 11.58 -4.84
C ARG A 149 1.27 11.01 -5.40
N GLN A 150 0.13 11.60 -5.01
CA GLN A 150 -1.18 11.25 -5.53
C GLN A 150 -1.20 11.43 -7.05
N PHE A 151 -0.82 12.61 -7.53
CA PHE A 151 -0.71 12.88 -8.97
C PHE A 151 0.14 11.85 -9.72
N LYS A 152 1.33 11.51 -9.22
CA LYS A 152 2.18 10.47 -9.84
C LYS A 152 1.50 9.09 -9.84
N THR A 153 0.70 8.78 -8.83
CA THR A 153 0.00 7.50 -8.72
C THR A 153 -1.19 7.45 -9.67
N ASP A 154 -1.94 8.54 -9.81
CA ASP A 154 -3.05 8.66 -10.75
C ASP A 154 -2.55 8.46 -12.20
N GLN A 155 -1.42 9.08 -12.55
CA GLN A 155 -0.75 8.88 -13.85
C GLN A 155 -0.31 7.42 -14.08
N LEU A 156 0.17 6.75 -13.04
CA LEU A 156 0.50 5.32 -13.10
C LEU A 156 -0.76 4.46 -13.26
N GLN A 157 -1.87 4.82 -12.62
CA GLN A 157 -3.14 4.10 -12.78
C GLN A 157 -3.66 4.22 -14.22
N LEU A 158 -3.61 5.41 -14.82
CA LEU A 158 -4.05 5.63 -16.20
C LEU A 158 -3.23 4.84 -17.24
N SER A 159 -1.96 4.57 -16.96
CA SER A 159 -1.05 3.84 -17.85
C SER A 159 -0.87 2.36 -17.51
N SER A 160 -1.48 1.88 -16.42
CA SER A 160 -1.29 0.52 -15.91
C SER A 160 -2.38 -0.43 -16.38
N ASN A 161 -1.98 -1.61 -16.82
CA ASN A 161 -2.88 -2.74 -17.07
C ASN A 161 -2.97 -3.70 -15.87
N GLN A 162 -2.37 -3.35 -14.72
CA GLN A 162 -2.36 -4.23 -13.55
C GLN A 162 -3.70 -4.17 -12.81
N VAL A 163 -4.57 -5.14 -13.09
CA VAL A 163 -5.93 -5.25 -12.50
C VAL A 163 -5.94 -5.05 -10.98
N LEU A 164 -5.00 -5.65 -10.24
CA LEU A 164 -4.93 -5.54 -8.78
C LEU A 164 -4.60 -4.12 -8.29
N PHE A 165 -3.81 -3.38 -9.06
CA PHE A 165 -3.47 -2.00 -8.72
C PHE A 165 -4.63 -1.06 -9.04
N LEU A 166 -5.34 -1.29 -10.15
CA LEU A 166 -6.57 -0.56 -10.50
C LEU A 166 -7.73 -0.83 -9.53
N ALA A 167 -7.72 -2.01 -8.89
CA ALA A 167 -8.67 -2.37 -7.86
C ALA A 167 -8.38 -1.74 -6.48
N CYS A 168 -7.29 -0.99 -6.31
CA CYS A 168 -6.98 -0.33 -5.05
C CYS A 168 -7.82 0.95 -4.83
N HIS A 169 -7.87 1.42 -3.58
CA HIS A 169 -8.47 2.71 -3.25
C HIS A 169 -7.86 3.85 -4.08
N PRO A 170 -8.65 4.79 -4.65
CA PRO A 170 -8.11 5.87 -5.47
C PRO A 170 -7.22 6.81 -4.66
N LEU A 171 -7.56 7.06 -3.41
CA LEU A 171 -6.78 7.89 -2.50
C LEU A 171 -5.61 7.09 -1.90
N LEU A 172 -4.43 7.71 -1.90
CA LEU A 172 -3.23 7.19 -1.25
C LEU A 172 -3.31 7.41 0.27
N GLU A 173 -4.03 6.54 0.95
CA GLU A 173 -4.07 6.48 2.41
C GLU A 173 -3.77 5.06 2.88
N VAL A 174 -3.73 4.85 4.20
CA VAL A 174 -3.69 3.49 4.72
C VAL A 174 -5.03 2.84 4.38
N ASP A 175 -4.99 1.69 3.71
CA ASP A 175 -6.21 1.03 3.27
C ASP A 175 -7.09 0.64 4.48
N PRO A 176 -8.40 0.94 4.45
CA PRO A 176 -9.31 0.64 5.54
C PRO A 176 -9.27 -0.81 6.02
N ILE A 177 -9.03 -1.78 5.13
CA ILE A 177 -8.94 -3.20 5.52
C ILE A 177 -7.89 -3.48 6.59
N LEU A 178 -6.89 -2.60 6.75
CA LEU A 178 -5.80 -2.78 7.69
C LEU A 178 -6.14 -2.36 9.12
N PHE A 179 -7.10 -1.45 9.32
CA PHE A 179 -7.43 -0.90 10.64
C PHE A 179 -8.90 -1.05 11.05
N LEU A 180 -9.82 -1.27 10.11
CA LEU A 180 -11.23 -1.47 10.42
C LEU A 180 -11.44 -2.71 11.31
N SER A 181 -12.48 -2.67 12.13
CA SER A 181 -12.79 -3.70 13.12
C SER A 181 -13.12 -5.03 12.43
N ALA A 182 -12.22 -5.98 12.61
CA ALA A 182 -12.28 -7.32 12.04
C ALA A 182 -11.39 -8.25 12.86
N THR A 183 -11.76 -9.52 12.93
CA THR A 183 -10.91 -10.57 13.50
C THR A 183 -9.63 -10.72 12.67
N ARG A 184 -8.66 -11.44 13.22
CA ARG A 184 -7.42 -11.75 12.49
C ARG A 184 -7.69 -12.51 11.20
N VAL A 185 -8.65 -13.43 11.20
CA VAL A 185 -8.95 -14.31 10.06
C VAL A 185 -9.71 -13.55 8.97
N GLU A 186 -10.71 -12.76 9.34
CA GLU A 186 -11.43 -11.88 8.42
C GLU A 186 -10.48 -10.90 7.72
N ARG A 187 -9.62 -10.24 8.49
CA ARG A 187 -8.59 -9.33 7.94
C ARG A 187 -7.63 -10.04 7.01
N SER A 188 -7.25 -11.28 7.34
CA SER A 188 -6.42 -12.10 6.46
C SER A 188 -7.09 -12.32 5.10
N ARG A 189 -8.41 -12.61 5.06
CA ARG A 189 -9.14 -12.79 3.80
C ARG A 189 -9.22 -11.51 2.98
N LEU A 190 -9.51 -10.38 3.62
CA LEU A 190 -9.53 -9.06 2.95
C LEU A 190 -8.18 -8.73 2.30
N VAL A 191 -7.08 -8.90 3.06
CA VAL A 191 -5.73 -8.66 2.55
C VAL A 191 -5.38 -9.65 1.44
N ARG A 192 -5.66 -10.94 1.62
CA ARG A 192 -5.42 -11.97 0.59
C ARG A 192 -6.21 -11.68 -0.69
N TRP A 193 -7.46 -11.23 -0.57
CA TRP A 193 -8.25 -10.80 -1.71
C TRP A 193 -7.59 -9.62 -2.41
N LYS A 194 -7.31 -8.49 -1.72
CA LYS A 194 -6.67 -7.33 -2.36
C LYS A 194 -5.32 -7.65 -3.00
N MET A 195 -4.54 -8.53 -2.37
CA MET A 195 -3.24 -8.96 -2.90
C MET A 195 -3.32 -10.00 -4.03
N GLY A 196 -4.52 -10.51 -4.35
CA GLY A 196 -4.72 -11.55 -5.36
C GLY A 196 -4.29 -12.95 -4.94
N TRP A 197 -4.18 -13.22 -3.64
CA TRP A 197 -3.82 -14.53 -3.07
C TRP A 197 -5.02 -15.39 -2.72
N LEU A 198 -6.21 -14.79 -2.75
CA LEU A 198 -7.48 -15.50 -2.73
C LEU A 198 -8.17 -15.15 -4.06
N PRO A 199 -8.42 -16.13 -4.95
CA PRO A 199 -8.32 -17.60 -4.80
C PRO A 199 -6.90 -18.20 -4.81
N GLY A 200 -5.87 -17.43 -5.14
CA GLY A 200 -4.50 -17.97 -5.26
C GLY A 200 -4.31 -18.69 -6.59
N THR A 201 -3.75 -19.91 -6.57
CA THR A 201 -3.62 -20.73 -7.79
C THR A 201 -5.00 -21.27 -8.17
N PRO A 202 -5.49 -21.01 -9.40
CA PRO A 202 -6.78 -21.53 -9.85
C PRO A 202 -6.83 -23.06 -9.75
N LYS A 203 -7.89 -23.58 -9.17
CA LYS A 203 -8.24 -25.01 -9.10
C LYS A 203 -9.64 -25.19 -9.67
N ASP A 204 -10.04 -26.41 -9.98
CA ASP A 204 -11.41 -26.68 -10.40
C ASP A 204 -12.39 -26.27 -9.30
N CYS A 205 -13.39 -25.46 -9.65
CA CYS A 205 -14.41 -25.07 -8.69
C CYS A 205 -15.38 -26.24 -8.47
N PRO A 206 -15.77 -26.53 -7.21
CA PRO A 206 -16.76 -27.58 -6.93
C PRO A 206 -18.13 -27.37 -7.60
N CYS A 207 -18.43 -26.18 -8.11
CA CYS A 207 -19.66 -25.92 -8.86
C CYS A 207 -19.64 -26.53 -10.29
N GLY A 208 -18.47 -26.96 -10.78
CA GLY A 208 -18.31 -27.65 -12.05
C GLY A 208 -18.32 -26.76 -13.30
N THR A 209 -18.40 -25.43 -13.18
CA THR A 209 -18.53 -24.53 -14.35
C THR A 209 -17.25 -23.82 -14.79
N ASP A 210 -16.27 -23.63 -13.88
CA ASP A 210 -15.00 -22.96 -14.16
C ASP A 210 -13.97 -23.28 -13.06
N HIS A 211 -12.77 -22.71 -13.16
CA HIS A 211 -11.78 -22.70 -12.09
C HIS A 211 -12.09 -21.61 -11.04
N THR A 212 -11.56 -21.76 -9.83
CA THR A 212 -11.56 -20.76 -8.75
C THR A 212 -10.71 -19.55 -9.16
N SER A 213 -11.26 -18.69 -10.02
CA SER A 213 -10.72 -17.40 -10.41
C SER A 213 -11.48 -16.28 -9.69
N ARG A 214 -10.89 -15.08 -9.55
CA ARG A 214 -11.58 -13.93 -8.93
C ARG A 214 -12.87 -13.56 -9.68
N ARG A 215 -12.84 -13.71 -11.00
CA ARG A 215 -14.00 -13.46 -11.87
C ARG A 215 -15.09 -14.50 -11.61
N HIS A 216 -14.72 -15.78 -11.59
CA HIS A 216 -15.66 -16.87 -11.36
C HIS A 216 -16.29 -16.81 -9.97
N LEU A 217 -15.48 -16.61 -8.92
CA LEU A 217 -15.96 -16.60 -7.54
C LEU A 217 -17.03 -15.52 -7.30
N ALA A 218 -16.92 -14.37 -7.97
CA ALA A 218 -17.91 -13.30 -7.86
C ALA A 218 -19.30 -13.66 -8.43
N VAL A 219 -19.40 -14.73 -9.24
CA VAL A 219 -20.64 -15.20 -9.87
C VAL A 219 -20.92 -16.69 -9.60
N CYS A 220 -20.17 -17.31 -8.69
CA CYS A 220 -20.25 -18.74 -8.43
C CYS A 220 -21.59 -19.10 -7.76
N SER A 221 -22.27 -20.14 -8.25
CA SER A 221 -23.57 -20.60 -7.72
C SER A 221 -23.50 -21.14 -6.29
N LEU A 222 -22.32 -21.55 -5.83
CA LEU A 222 -22.09 -22.03 -4.46
C LEU A 222 -21.97 -20.88 -3.44
N VAL A 223 -21.89 -19.63 -3.91
CA VAL A 223 -21.89 -18.44 -3.08
C VAL A 223 -23.32 -17.92 -3.02
N PRO A 224 -23.92 -17.76 -1.82
CA PRO A 224 -25.33 -17.36 -1.72
C PRO A 224 -25.61 -16.02 -2.41
N ALA A 225 -26.47 -16.03 -3.43
CA ALA A 225 -26.76 -14.86 -4.25
C ALA A 225 -27.32 -13.67 -3.45
N HIS A 226 -28.05 -13.94 -2.36
CA HIS A 226 -28.56 -12.89 -1.48
C HIS A 226 -27.45 -12.08 -0.82
N LEU A 227 -26.29 -12.68 -0.51
CA LEU A 227 -25.15 -11.96 0.05
C LEU A 227 -24.53 -11.03 -1.00
N LEU A 228 -24.39 -11.51 -2.24
CA LEU A 228 -23.88 -10.71 -3.36
C LEU A 228 -24.80 -9.52 -3.67
N ALA A 229 -26.12 -9.70 -3.53
CA ALA A 229 -27.11 -8.64 -3.71
C ALA A 229 -27.04 -7.56 -2.61
N CYS A 230 -26.46 -7.84 -1.44
CA CYS A 230 -26.23 -6.84 -0.40
C CYS A 230 -25.07 -5.90 -0.72
N LEU A 231 -24.19 -6.26 -1.66
CA LEU A 231 -23.02 -5.45 -1.98
C LEU A 231 -23.41 -4.20 -2.79
N PRO A 232 -22.64 -3.11 -2.66
CA PRO A 232 -22.86 -1.92 -3.49
C PRO A 232 -22.60 -2.27 -4.97
N ILE A 233 -23.43 -1.73 -5.85
CA ILE A 233 -23.38 -2.01 -7.30
C ILE A 233 -22.40 -1.02 -7.96
N PRO A 234 -21.37 -1.49 -8.68
CA PRO A 234 -20.47 -0.61 -9.42
C PRO A 234 -21.18 -0.01 -10.64
N SER A 235 -20.82 1.24 -11.00
CA SER A 235 -21.34 1.88 -12.22
C SER A 235 -20.87 1.21 -13.51
N ASP A 236 -19.71 0.53 -13.48
CA ASP A 236 -19.17 -0.25 -14.58
C ASP A 236 -19.38 -1.76 -14.32
N GLN A 237 -20.11 -2.43 -15.22
CA GLN A 237 -20.42 -3.85 -15.11
C GLN A 237 -19.18 -4.76 -15.22
N ASN A 238 -18.06 -4.26 -15.74
CA ASN A 238 -16.81 -5.00 -15.81
C ASN A 238 -16.02 -4.96 -14.50
N TYR A 239 -16.41 -4.12 -13.56
CA TYR A 239 -15.72 -3.98 -12.28
C TYR A 239 -16.12 -5.09 -11.31
N ASN A 240 -15.13 -5.68 -10.64
CA ASN A 240 -15.40 -6.74 -9.68
C ASN A 240 -16.15 -6.18 -8.45
N SER A 241 -17.32 -6.75 -8.13
CA SER A 241 -18.19 -6.30 -7.04
C SER A 241 -17.51 -6.30 -5.67
N ILE A 242 -16.61 -7.25 -5.41
CA ILE A 242 -15.87 -7.35 -4.14
C ILE A 242 -14.82 -6.25 -4.06
N ASP A 243 -14.11 -5.99 -5.16
CA ASP A 243 -13.16 -4.89 -5.21
C ASP A 243 -13.84 -3.55 -4.97
N PHE A 244 -15.03 -3.37 -5.54
CA PHE A 244 -15.82 -2.16 -5.36
C PHE A 244 -16.29 -2.01 -3.92
N ALA A 245 -16.84 -3.06 -3.33
CA ALA A 245 -17.28 -3.07 -1.94
C ALA A 245 -16.12 -2.73 -0.98
N ILE A 246 -14.90 -3.25 -1.22
CA ILE A 246 -13.75 -2.91 -0.39
C ILE A 246 -13.31 -1.45 -0.61
N THR A 247 -13.34 -0.97 -1.85
CA THR A 247 -13.03 0.44 -2.18
C THR A 247 -14.12 1.40 -1.68
N ALA A 248 -15.33 0.93 -1.39
CA ALA A 248 -16.40 1.71 -0.79
C ALA A 248 -16.36 1.72 0.76
N LEU A 249 -15.37 1.07 1.39
CA LEU A 249 -15.22 1.09 2.84
C LEU A 249 -14.83 2.50 3.33
N PRO A 250 -15.29 2.89 4.53
CA PRO A 250 -14.96 4.19 5.08
C PRO A 250 -13.49 4.29 5.49
N ASN A 251 -12.89 5.47 5.30
CA ASN A 251 -11.50 5.76 5.67
C ASN A 251 -11.30 6.13 7.15
N SER A 252 -12.32 5.95 7.99
CA SER A 252 -12.27 6.25 9.42
C SER A 252 -12.75 5.07 10.24
N SER A 253 -12.02 4.74 11.31
CA SER A 253 -12.43 3.73 12.29
C SER A 253 -13.65 4.15 13.12
N GLN A 254 -13.99 5.44 13.11
CA GLN A 254 -15.16 5.99 13.80
C GLN A 254 -16.40 6.00 12.90
N ALA A 255 -16.26 5.67 11.61
CA ALA A 255 -17.39 5.63 10.71
C ALA A 255 -18.35 4.48 11.08
N PRO A 256 -19.67 4.66 10.84
CA PRO A 256 -20.64 3.60 11.05
C PRO A 256 -20.30 2.38 10.19
N CYS A 257 -20.57 1.19 10.72
CA CYS A 257 -20.39 -0.06 9.99
C CYS A 257 -21.30 -0.08 8.75
N PRO A 258 -20.77 -0.29 7.54
CA PRO A 258 -21.61 -0.42 6.35
C PRO A 258 -22.56 -1.62 6.47
N SER A 259 -23.79 -1.48 5.97
CA SER A 259 -24.80 -2.54 6.00
C SER A 259 -24.35 -3.83 5.29
N TYR A 260 -23.48 -3.70 4.29
CA TYR A 260 -22.93 -4.81 3.52
C TYR A 260 -21.70 -5.47 4.15
N TRP A 261 -21.19 -4.97 5.29
CA TRP A 261 -19.94 -5.46 5.90
C TRP A 261 -19.98 -6.94 6.25
N VAL A 262 -21.06 -7.37 6.91
CA VAL A 262 -21.27 -8.78 7.28
C VAL A 262 -21.34 -9.65 6.02
N ALA A 263 -22.08 -9.20 5.00
CA ALA A 263 -22.20 -9.91 3.74
C ALA A 263 -20.84 -10.06 3.03
N LEU A 264 -20.06 -8.98 2.94
CA LEU A 264 -18.72 -8.97 2.36
C LEU A 264 -17.79 -9.99 3.05
N LEU A 265 -17.75 -10.00 4.37
CA LEU A 265 -16.91 -10.94 5.12
C LEU A 265 -17.36 -12.39 4.97
N THR A 266 -18.67 -12.62 4.91
CA THR A 266 -19.27 -13.95 4.70
C THR A 266 -18.97 -14.47 3.30
N ILE A 267 -19.05 -13.61 2.28
CA ILE A 267 -18.67 -13.95 0.89
C ILE A 267 -17.19 -14.35 0.83
N LEU A 268 -16.30 -13.56 1.45
CA LEU A 268 -14.88 -13.87 1.46
C LEU A 268 -14.58 -15.19 2.20
N TRP A 269 -15.35 -15.53 3.23
CA TRP A 269 -15.29 -16.84 3.87
C TRP A 269 -15.69 -17.97 2.91
N HIS A 270 -16.79 -17.81 2.16
CA HIS A 270 -17.19 -18.78 1.13
C HIS A 270 -16.10 -18.96 0.08
N PHE A 271 -15.49 -17.87 -0.39
CA PHE A 271 -14.39 -17.93 -1.35
C PHE A 271 -13.22 -18.72 -0.79
N ASP A 272 -12.82 -18.45 0.45
CA ASP A 272 -11.74 -19.15 1.11
C ASP A 272 -12.03 -20.65 1.24
N LYS A 273 -13.25 -21.01 1.67
CA LYS A 273 -13.70 -22.40 1.77
C LYS A 273 -13.71 -23.13 0.42
N LEU A 274 -14.12 -22.45 -0.65
CA LEU A 274 -14.10 -23.02 -2.00
C LEU A 274 -12.67 -23.25 -2.52
N CYS A 275 -11.73 -22.39 -2.16
CA CYS A 275 -10.34 -22.49 -2.61
C CYS A 275 -9.49 -23.45 -1.75
N ASN A 276 -9.88 -23.60 -0.48
CA ASN A 276 -9.17 -24.35 0.56
C ASN A 276 -10.17 -25.23 1.33
N SER A 277 -10.72 -26.26 0.68
CA SER A 277 -11.70 -27.19 1.27
C SER A 277 -11.24 -27.83 2.58
N ASP A 278 -9.94 -28.05 2.72
CA ASP A 278 -9.33 -28.75 3.86
C ASP A 278 -9.08 -27.84 5.08
N GLY A 279 -9.45 -26.56 4.98
CA GLY A 279 -9.32 -25.62 6.08
C GLY A 279 -10.29 -25.91 7.22
N ASP A 280 -9.90 -25.55 8.45
CA ASP A 280 -10.82 -25.56 9.58
C ASP A 280 -11.68 -24.30 9.59
N TYR A 281 -12.98 -24.48 9.31
CA TYR A 281 -13.98 -23.42 9.30
C TYR A 281 -15.04 -23.59 10.39
N THR A 282 -14.88 -24.60 11.26
CA THR A 282 -15.94 -25.06 12.18
C THR A 282 -16.30 -24.03 13.25
N HIS A 283 -15.37 -23.13 13.57
CA HIS A 283 -15.52 -22.13 14.62
C HIS A 283 -15.99 -20.75 14.12
N GLU A 284 -16.23 -20.60 12.81
CA GLU A 284 -16.58 -19.32 12.20
C GLU A 284 -18.07 -19.22 11.87
N THR A 285 -18.89 -18.90 12.87
CA THR A 285 -20.35 -18.80 12.73
C THR A 285 -20.87 -17.37 12.69
N HIS A 286 -20.07 -16.39 13.14
CA HIS A 286 -20.47 -14.98 13.23
C HIS A 286 -19.43 -14.09 12.55
N PHE A 287 -19.81 -13.45 11.44
CA PHE A 287 -18.94 -12.57 10.65
C PHE A 287 -19.25 -11.10 10.92
N GLY A 288 -18.22 -10.26 10.99
CA GLY A 288 -18.35 -8.80 11.08
C GLY A 288 -18.94 -8.27 12.39
N THR A 289 -19.18 -9.13 13.38
CA THR A 289 -19.81 -8.77 14.67
C THR A 289 -18.95 -7.84 15.51
N LEU A 290 -17.63 -7.85 15.34
CA LEU A 290 -16.72 -6.92 16.02
C LEU A 290 -16.96 -5.45 15.68
N TRP A 291 -17.51 -5.16 14.49
CA TRP A 291 -17.84 -3.78 14.10
C TRP A 291 -19.34 -3.52 14.21
N ALA A 292 -20.16 -4.44 13.74
CA ALA A 292 -21.61 -4.31 13.78
C ALA A 292 -22.18 -4.34 15.21
N GLY A 293 -21.48 -4.94 16.18
CA GLY A 293 -21.86 -4.92 17.59
C GLY A 293 -21.43 -3.68 18.37
N LEU A 294 -20.68 -2.75 17.74
CA LEU A 294 -20.23 -1.49 18.35
C LEU A 294 -21.07 -0.28 17.91
N SER A 295 -21.96 -0.46 16.93
CA SER A 295 -22.91 0.54 16.42
C SER A 295 -24.29 0.36 17.02
#